data_AF-A0A2E6PMV9-F1
#
_entry.id   AF-A0A2E6PMV9-F1
#
_cell.length_a   1.000
_cell.length_b   1.000
_cell.length_c   1.000
_cell.angle_alpha   90.00
_cell.angle_beta   90.00
_cell.angle_gamma   90.00
#
_symmetry.space_group_name_H-M   'P 1'
#
loop_
_entity.id
_entity.type
_entity.pdbx_description
1 polymer ?
#
loop_
_entity_poly.entity_id
_entity_poly.type
_entity_poly.pdbx_seq_one_letter_code
_entity_poly.pdbx_strand_id
1 'polypeptide(L)' 'MSRDLFSVSKAFIGVVHLLPLPGSPRWGGSMRAVIDRAEEEANILEQGGVNGIIVENFGDVPFRTGRLDPET' A
#
# COMPACT_ATOMS: atom_id res chain seq x y z
N MET A 1 2.18 -21.52 10.78
CA MET A 1 2.43 -20.45 9.80
C MET A 1 1.30 -19.42 9.81
N SER A 2 0.13 -19.63 9.21
CA SER A 2 -0.97 -18.63 9.25
C SER A 2 -1.66 -18.51 10.61
N ARG A 3 -1.92 -19.64 11.28
CA ARG A 3 -2.55 -19.67 12.61
C ARG A 3 -1.76 -18.96 13.71
N ASP A 4 -0.43 -18.95 13.61
CA ASP A 4 0.44 -18.35 14.62
C ASP A 4 0.42 -16.81 14.55
N LEU A 5 0.10 -16.25 13.39
CA LEU A 5 0.05 -14.80 13.16
C LEU A 5 -1.38 -14.24 13.18
N PHE A 6 -2.34 -14.94 12.59
CA PHE A 6 -3.71 -14.43 12.40
C PHE A 6 -4.79 -15.24 13.11
N SER A 7 -4.43 -16.30 13.85
CA SER A 7 -5.38 -17.20 14.53
C SER A 7 -6.43 -17.86 13.63
N VAL A 8 -6.27 -17.78 12.31
CA VAL A 8 -7.13 -18.40 11.29
C VAL A 8 -6.35 -19.37 10.42
N SER A 9 -7.04 -20.38 9.86
CA SER A 9 -6.41 -21.35 8.96
C SER A 9 -6.05 -20.73 7.60
N LYS A 10 -6.90 -19.85 7.09
CA LYS A 10 -6.68 -19.07 5.86
C LYS A 10 -6.83 -17.60 6.20
N ALA A 11 -5.75 -16.85 6.00
CA ALA A 11 -5.74 -15.40 6.20
C ALA A 11 -6.06 -14.69 4.89
N PHE A 12 -6.88 -13.65 4.96
CA PHE A 12 -7.11 -12.71 3.88
C PHE A 12 -6.29 -11.45 4.14
N ILE A 13 -5.44 -11.09 3.17
CA ILE A 13 -4.57 -9.93 3.26
C ILE A 13 -5.03 -8.90 2.23
N GLY A 14 -5.40 -7.72 2.69
CA GLY A 14 -5.72 -6.59 1.82
C GLY A 14 -4.46 -5.88 1.34
N VAL A 15 -4.54 -5.20 0.19
CA VAL A 15 -3.46 -4.35 -0.32
C VAL A 15 -3.94 -2.91 -0.31
N VAL A 16 -3.21 -2.05 0.40
CA VAL A 16 -3.38 -0.61 0.37
C VAL A 16 -2.47 -0.07 -0.74
N HIS A 17 -3.05 0.51 -1.77
CA HIS A 17 -2.30 1.04 -2.90
C HIS A 17 -2.08 2.53 -2.69
N LEU A 18 -0.82 2.91 -2.52
CA LEU A 18 -0.47 4.31 -2.34
C LEU A 18 -0.71 5.09 -3.64
N LEU A 19 -1.10 6.35 -3.48
CA LEU A 19 -0.92 7.36 -4.52
C LEU A 19 0.57 7.46 -4.90
N PRO A 20 0.91 8.04 -6.07
CA PRO A 20 2.30 8.27 -6.44
C PRO A 20 3.07 8.93 -5.29
N LEU A 21 4.31 8.52 -5.06
CA LEU A 21 5.20 9.02 -4.00
C LEU A 21 6.18 10.10 -4.53
N PRO A 22 6.88 10.84 -3.65
CA PRO A 22 7.95 11.73 -4.08
C PRO A 22 8.97 11.02 -4.97
N GLY A 23 9.32 11.64 -6.10
CA GLY A 23 10.22 11.04 -7.11
C GLY A 23 9.49 10.28 -8.22
N SER A 24 8.24 9.91 -8.01
CA SER A 24 7.39 9.30 -9.04
C SER A 24 6.95 10.32 -10.10
N PRO A 25 6.79 9.92 -11.38
CA PRO A 25 6.40 10.83 -12.46
C PRO A 25 5.08 11.59 -12.21
N ARG A 26 4.18 11.02 -11.40
CA ARG A 26 2.87 11.61 -11.10
C ARG A 26 2.74 12.08 -9.66
N TRP A 27 3.86 12.39 -9.02
CA TRP A 27 3.86 12.92 -7.67
C TRP A 27 2.93 14.13 -7.55
N GLY A 28 1.93 14.04 -6.65
CA GLY A 28 0.91 15.07 -6.47
C GLY A 28 1.32 16.23 -5.55
N GLY A 29 2.55 16.21 -5.01
CA GLY A 29 3.07 17.30 -4.17
C GLY A 29 2.68 17.26 -2.68
N SER A 30 1.92 16.26 -2.23
CA SER A 30 1.40 16.22 -0.86
C SER A 30 1.48 14.82 -0.24
N MET A 31 2.39 14.63 0.73
CA MET A 31 2.46 13.39 1.52
C MET A 31 1.23 13.20 2.39
N ARG A 32 0.60 14.31 2.80
CA ARG A 32 -0.67 14.25 3.52
C ARG A 32 -1.76 13.58 2.69
N ALA A 33 -1.87 13.90 1.40
CA ALA A 33 -2.86 13.28 0.53
C ALA A 33 -2.62 11.76 0.34
N VAL A 34 -1.36 11.33 0.30
CA VAL A 34 -1.00 9.90 0.27
C VAL A 34 -1.48 9.20 1.54
N ILE A 35 -1.19 9.79 2.70
CA ILE A 35 -1.56 9.22 4.01
C ILE A 35 -3.09 9.19 4.15
N ASP A 36 -3.77 10.29 3.86
CA ASP A 36 -5.23 10.38 3.95
C ASP A 36 -5.90 9.29 3.08
N ARG A 37 -5.40 9.05 1.87
CA ARG A 37 -5.90 7.98 0.99
C ARG A 37 -5.56 6.58 1.53
N ALA A 38 -4.34 6.38 2.03
CA ALA A 38 -3.92 5.09 2.58
C ALA A 38 -4.75 4.70 3.82
N GLU A 39 -5.05 5.68 4.67
CA GLU A 39 -5.94 5.50 5.83
C GLU A 39 -7.38 5.17 5.40
N GLU A 40 -7.91 5.86 4.38
CA GLU A 40 -9.23 5.55 3.81
C GLU A 40 -9.31 4.09 3.31
N GLU A 41 -8.34 3.64 2.51
CA GLU A 41 -8.30 2.26 2.02
C GLU A 41 -8.10 1.24 3.15
N ALA A 42 -7.22 1.52 4.11
CA ALA A 42 -7.01 0.65 5.27
C ALA A 42 -8.29 0.48 6.10
N ASN A 43 -9.03 1.57 6.34
CA ASN A 43 -10.31 1.53 7.07
C ASN A 43 -11.37 0.70 6.33
N ILE A 44 -11.44 0.81 4.99
CA ILE A 44 -12.35 0.00 4.18
C ILE A 44 -11.98 -1.49 4.29
N LEU A 45 -10.70 -1.83 4.21
CA LEU A 45 -10.22 -3.20 4.34
C LEU A 45 -10.50 -3.77 5.74
N GLU A 46 -10.24 -2.99 6.79
CA GLU A 46 -10.55 -3.38 8.17
C GLU A 46 -12.05 -3.69 8.35
N GLN A 47 -12.93 -2.79 7.87
CA GLN A 47 -14.38 -3.00 7.89
C GLN A 47 -14.80 -4.22 7.05
N GLY A 48 -14.05 -4.55 6.01
CA GLY A 48 -14.21 -5.74 5.18
C GLY A 48 -13.75 -7.04 5.84
N GLY A 49 -13.13 -6.98 7.03
CA GLY A 49 -12.72 -8.16 7.80
C GLY A 49 -11.43 -8.81 7.32
N VAL A 50 -10.52 -8.04 6.71
CA VAL A 50 -9.18 -8.55 6.40
C VAL A 50 -8.44 -8.94 7.68
N ASN A 51 -7.57 -9.96 7.60
CA ASN A 51 -6.75 -10.36 8.75
C ASN A 51 -5.49 -9.50 8.89
N GLY A 52 -5.06 -8.87 7.80
CA GLY A 52 -3.93 -7.95 7.77
C GLY A 52 -3.90 -7.17 6.46
N ILE A 53 -2.97 -6.22 6.39
CA ILE A 53 -2.75 -5.39 5.20
C ILE A 53 -1.27 -5.43 4.78
N ILE A 54 -1.03 -5.27 3.48
CA ILE A 54 0.27 -4.93 2.90
C ILE A 54 0.14 -3.56 2.24
N VAL A 55 1.18 -2.74 2.37
CA VAL A 55 1.26 -1.42 1.72
C VAL A 55 2.12 -1.55 0.48
N GLU A 56 1.62 -1.07 -0.65
CA GLU A 56 2.30 -1.14 -1.95
C GLU A 56 2.32 0.22 -2.63
N ASN A 57 3.47 0.63 -3.15
CA ASN A 57 3.62 1.86 -3.94
C ASN A 57 3.15 1.69 -5.41
N PHE A 58 2.02 1.03 -5.62
CA PHE A 58 1.48 0.72 -6.95
C PHE A 58 1.15 1.98 -7.77
N GLY A 59 0.88 3.11 -7.10
CA GLY A 59 0.62 4.39 -7.75
C GLY A 59 1.81 4.97 -8.53
N ASP A 60 3.02 4.45 -8.33
CA ASP A 60 4.27 4.94 -8.94
C ASP A 60 4.43 4.62 -10.44
N VAL A 61 3.32 4.65 -11.18
CA VAL A 61 3.31 4.44 -12.62
C VAL A 61 3.45 5.76 -13.41
N PRO A 62 4.16 5.76 -14.56
CA PRO A 62 4.88 4.61 -15.13
C PRO A 62 6.09 4.21 -14.29
N PHE A 63 6.25 2.89 -14.10
CA PHE A 63 7.39 2.33 -13.38
C PHE A 63 8.68 2.66 -14.13
N ARG A 64 9.67 3.17 -13.41
CA ARG A 64 10.99 3.42 -13.96
C ARG A 64 11.62 2.09 -14.39
N THR A 65 12.26 2.08 -15.56
CA THR A 65 13.03 0.94 -16.05
C THR A 65 14.52 1.20 -15.85
N GLY A 66 15.30 0.15 -15.58
CA GLY A 66 16.74 0.26 -15.33
C GLY A 66 17.10 0.28 -13.84
N ARG A 67 18.32 0.71 -13.51
CA ARG A 67 18.78 0.76 -12.12
C ARG A 67 18.05 1.88 -11.39
N LEU A 68 17.29 1.52 -10.36
CA LEU A 68 16.63 2.46 -9.48
C LEU A 68 17.58 2.89 -8.38
N ASP A 69 17.51 4.16 -8.02
CA ASP A 69 18.17 4.66 -6.81
C ASP A 69 17.36 4.16 -5.59
N PRO A 70 17.99 3.95 -4.41
CA PRO A 70 17.33 3.36 -3.24
C PRO A 70 16.10 4.12 -2.76
N GLU A 71 16.00 5.40 -3.11
CA GLU A 71 14.84 6.27 -2.86
C GLU A 71 13.63 6.03 -3.80
N THR A 72 13.72 5.10 -4.76
CA THR A 72 12.62 4.74 -5.70
C THR A 72 12.41 3.26 -5.88
#